data_AF-A0A6C0LYM0-F1
#
_entry.id   AF-A0A6C0LYM0-F1
#
_cell.length_a   1.000
_cell.length_b   1.000
_cell.length_c   1.000
_cell.angle_alpha   90.00
_cell.angle_beta   90.00
_cell.angle_gamma   90.00
#
_symmetry.space_group_name_H-M   'P 1'
#
loop_
_entity.id
_entity.type
_entity.pdbx_description
1 polymer ?
#
loop_
_entity_poly.entity_id
_entity_poly.type
_entity_poly.pdbx_seq_one_letter_code
_entity_poly.pdbx_strand_id
1 'polypeptide(L)'
;MAKNNTPIRYDKLEINNVVITEPEDNEMVKAQKLSYPRYKNETGLGQLIIKTPMINIFSGGIPSLGEYFKDDKSRAKNFKVPFDEKNIECKKFMDTINNLDKLMNTDKFRNDVMNGAKNLEYQPIIRIPLVDEDDDSKPVRPPCMKVYISLDYNTDKVQTQLFIKNDKGQRELTKVDTLDDLAKFVRYKSNVRMIIMANKFYVMKNPDPKTKKKSYGMTFKVMQIEVEAQNNSAAGFDMTADNFGSDDEDNVNDDVDDYKHKKVMEEIKTIDLDEGVEDDDIPKPKTKSKKGKSAGTD
;
A
#
# COMPACT_ATOMS: atom_id res chain seq x y z
N MET A 1 -16.20 -29.38 5.72
CA MET A 1 -16.14 -28.48 6.90
C MET A 1 -15.97 -27.05 6.40
N ALA A 2 -16.91 -26.16 6.69
CA ALA A 2 -16.79 -24.75 6.31
C ALA A 2 -15.57 -24.15 7.03
N LYS A 3 -14.60 -23.63 6.28
CA LYS A 3 -13.47 -22.90 6.85
C LYS A 3 -14.01 -21.56 7.35
N ASN A 4 -14.20 -21.43 8.66
CA ASN A 4 -14.68 -20.19 9.27
C ASN A 4 -13.60 -19.10 9.18
N ASN A 5 -13.67 -18.34 8.09
CA ASN A 5 -12.80 -17.22 7.76
C ASN A 5 -13.39 -15.90 8.33
N THR A 6 -13.72 -15.88 9.62
CA THR A 6 -14.28 -14.68 10.26
C THR A 6 -13.16 -13.67 10.52
N PRO A 7 -13.28 -12.41 10.08
CA PRO A 7 -12.31 -11.37 10.38
C PRO A 7 -12.21 -11.10 11.88
N ILE A 8 -10.98 -11.06 12.41
CA ILE A 8 -10.68 -10.77 13.82
C ILE A 8 -10.40 -9.28 13.94
N ARG A 9 -11.01 -8.60 14.92
CA ARG A 9 -10.69 -7.19 15.20
C ARG A 9 -9.24 -7.09 15.68
N TYR A 10 -8.49 -6.09 15.20
CA TYR A 10 -7.06 -5.94 15.51
C TYR A 10 -6.71 -6.07 17.00
N ASP A 11 -7.51 -5.48 17.90
CA ASP A 11 -7.30 -5.50 19.35
C ASP A 11 -7.65 -6.83 20.02
N LYS A 12 -8.27 -7.77 19.29
CA LYS A 12 -8.56 -9.13 19.72
C LYS A 12 -7.61 -10.15 19.07
N LEU A 13 -6.61 -9.70 18.32
CA LEU A 13 -5.66 -10.58 17.67
C LEU A 13 -4.65 -11.10 18.69
N GLU A 14 -4.65 -12.41 18.92
CA GLU A 14 -3.66 -13.07 19.77
C GLU A 14 -2.50 -13.57 18.92
N ILE A 15 -1.32 -12.98 19.09
CA ILE A 15 -0.14 -13.28 18.26
C ILE A 15 0.31 -14.74 18.39
N ASN A 16 0.12 -15.36 19.56
CA ASN A 16 0.45 -16.77 19.79
C ASN A 16 -0.42 -17.76 19.01
N ASN A 17 -1.57 -17.32 18.49
CA ASN A 17 -2.46 -18.14 17.67
C ASN A 17 -2.10 -18.05 16.18
N VAL A 18 -1.12 -17.23 15.80
CA VAL A 18 -0.60 -17.18 14.43
C VAL A 18 0.28 -18.39 14.19
N VAL A 19 -0.04 -19.16 13.15
CA VAL A 19 0.67 -20.38 12.77
C VAL A 19 1.25 -20.19 11.37
N ILE A 20 2.57 -20.32 11.25
CA ILE A 20 3.29 -20.25 9.98
C ILE A 20 4.06 -21.57 9.82
N THR A 21 3.83 -22.27 8.71
CA THR A 21 4.53 -23.52 8.40
C THR A 21 5.80 -23.26 7.62
N GLU A 22 6.63 -24.29 7.48
CA GLU A 22 7.84 -24.23 6.67
C GLU A 22 7.53 -23.75 5.23
N PRO A 23 8.28 -22.77 4.70
CA PRO A 23 8.11 -22.30 3.33
C PRO A 23 8.53 -23.34 2.29
N GLU A 24 7.64 -23.61 1.35
CA GLU A 24 7.85 -24.54 0.23
C GLU A 24 8.25 -23.79 -1.05
N ASP A 25 8.79 -24.52 -2.03
CA ASP A 25 9.14 -23.93 -3.32
C ASP A 25 7.89 -23.48 -4.09
N ASN A 26 7.93 -22.24 -4.60
CA ASN A 26 6.85 -21.68 -5.39
C ASN A 26 7.09 -21.92 -6.89
N GLU A 27 6.19 -22.66 -7.54
CA GLU A 27 6.24 -22.95 -8.98
C GLU A 27 6.13 -21.68 -9.84
N MET A 28 5.33 -20.71 -9.41
CA MET A 28 5.05 -19.47 -10.14
C MET A 28 6.18 -18.45 -10.01
N VAL A 29 6.83 -18.40 -8.86
CA VAL A 29 7.93 -17.46 -8.58
C VAL A 29 9.10 -18.23 -8.00
N LYS A 30 9.94 -18.76 -8.89
CA LYS A 30 11.07 -19.63 -8.54
C LYS A 30 12.09 -18.97 -7.61
N ALA A 31 12.11 -17.64 -7.53
CA ALA A 31 13.03 -16.86 -6.70
C ALA A 31 12.68 -16.84 -5.21
N GLN A 32 11.46 -17.27 -4.81
CA GLN A 32 11.01 -17.25 -3.42
C GLN A 32 10.47 -18.62 -2.99
N LYS A 33 10.63 -18.96 -1.71
CA LYS A 33 9.84 -19.99 -1.02
C LYS A 33 8.66 -19.34 -0.31
N LEU A 34 7.51 -20.01 -0.23
CA LEU A 34 6.30 -19.46 0.36
C LEU A 34 5.66 -20.42 1.38
N SER A 35 5.09 -19.83 2.43
CA SER A 35 4.05 -20.47 3.22
C SER A 35 2.87 -19.52 3.42
N TYR A 36 1.74 -20.06 3.88
CA TYR A 36 0.49 -19.32 4.04
C TYR A 36 0.17 -19.17 5.53
N PRO A 37 0.29 -17.96 6.10
CA PRO A 37 -0.04 -17.72 7.50
C PRO A 37 -1.48 -18.15 7.82
N ARG A 38 -1.63 -18.86 8.93
CA ARG A 38 -2.90 -19.33 9.47
C ARG A 38 -3.14 -18.73 10.85
N TYR A 39 -4.38 -18.81 11.29
CA TYR A 39 -4.77 -18.40 12.63
C TYR A 39 -5.61 -19.49 13.30
N LYS A 40 -5.23 -19.85 14.52
CA LYS A 40 -5.98 -20.78 15.37
C LYS A 40 -7.08 -20.00 16.10
N ASN A 41 -8.33 -20.30 15.79
CA ASN A 41 -9.49 -19.77 16.52
C ASN A 41 -10.21 -20.90 17.25
N GLU A 42 -11.25 -20.56 18.02
CA GLU A 42 -12.09 -21.53 18.74
C GLU A 42 -12.68 -22.62 17.81
N THR A 43 -12.92 -22.26 16.55
CA THR A 43 -13.52 -23.15 15.54
C THR A 43 -12.49 -23.97 14.74
N GLY A 44 -11.19 -23.79 14.98
CA GLY A 44 -10.09 -24.51 14.32
C GLY A 44 -9.06 -23.61 13.64
N LEU A 45 -8.38 -24.15 12.63
CA LEU A 45 -7.31 -23.46 11.90
C LEU A 45 -7.86 -22.79 10.62
N GLY A 46 -7.82 -21.46 10.57
CA GLY A 46 -8.34 -20.65 9.47
C GLY A 46 -7.29 -19.74 8.84
N GLN A 47 -7.71 -18.90 7.89
CA GLN A 47 -6.86 -17.81 7.39
C GLN A 47 -6.74 -16.71 8.46
N LEU A 48 -5.56 -16.09 8.56
CA LEU A 48 -5.39 -14.90 9.37
C LEU A 48 -6.00 -13.70 8.64
N ILE A 49 -7.20 -13.31 9.07
CA ILE A 49 -7.95 -12.17 8.53
C ILE A 49 -8.18 -11.17 9.65
N ILE A 50 -7.72 -9.94 9.45
CA ILE A 50 -7.74 -8.86 10.43
C ILE A 50 -8.66 -7.75 9.92
N LYS A 51 -9.57 -7.29 10.79
CA LYS A 51 -10.34 -6.07 10.60
C LYS A 51 -9.57 -4.91 11.25
N THR A 52 -9.16 -3.93 10.46
CA THR A 52 -8.41 -2.75 10.93
C THR A 52 -9.31 -1.77 11.70
N PRO A 53 -8.74 -0.81 12.46
CA PRO A 53 -9.49 0.38 12.87
C PRO A 53 -9.89 1.22 11.65
N MET A 54 -10.61 2.32 11.91
CA MET A 54 -10.76 3.37 10.91
C MET A 54 -9.43 4.13 10.81
N ILE A 55 -8.87 4.21 9.60
CA ILE A 55 -7.56 4.79 9.32
C ILE A 55 -7.74 5.95 8.35
N ASN A 56 -7.17 7.11 8.68
CA ASN A 56 -7.10 8.22 7.74
C ASN A 56 -5.90 8.03 6.81
N ILE A 57 -6.10 8.12 5.49
CA ILE A 57 -5.02 8.04 4.50
C ILE A 57 -4.38 9.42 4.31
N PHE A 58 -3.72 9.95 5.35
CA PHE A 58 -3.06 11.27 5.35
C PHE A 58 -1.64 11.26 4.75
N SER A 59 -1.15 10.10 4.30
CA SER A 59 0.11 9.93 3.59
C SER A 59 0.07 8.65 2.75
N GLY A 60 0.74 8.65 1.60
CA GLY A 60 0.70 7.52 0.67
C GLY A 60 -0.66 7.41 -0.04
N GLY A 61 -1.28 6.23 0.02
CA GLY A 61 -2.46 5.90 -0.78
C GLY A 61 -2.15 4.93 -1.92
N ILE A 62 -3.13 4.73 -2.79
CA ILE A 62 -2.97 3.92 -4.01
C ILE A 62 -2.10 4.72 -4.97
N PRO A 63 -0.90 4.23 -5.37
CA PRO A 63 -0.04 4.98 -6.27
C PRO A 63 -0.72 5.25 -7.62
N SER A 64 -0.43 6.38 -8.24
CA SER A 64 -0.80 6.67 -9.62
C SER A 64 0.07 5.89 -10.61
N LEU A 65 -0.43 5.70 -11.83
CA LEU A 65 0.42 5.28 -12.95
C LEU A 65 1.49 6.35 -13.20
N GLY A 66 2.71 5.91 -13.47
CA GLY A 66 3.83 6.80 -13.75
C GLY A 66 5.13 6.03 -13.93
N GLU A 67 6.24 6.77 -13.97
CA GLU A 67 7.56 6.21 -14.20
C GLU A 67 7.94 5.13 -13.16
N TYR A 68 7.63 5.39 -11.89
CA TYR A 68 7.88 4.47 -10.78
C TYR A 68 6.90 3.29 -10.72
N PHE A 69 5.69 3.43 -11.28
CA PHE A 69 4.65 2.41 -11.26
C PHE A 69 4.03 2.24 -12.64
N LYS A 70 4.72 1.44 -13.47
CA LYS A 70 4.41 1.25 -14.89
C LYS A 70 3.13 0.47 -15.16
N ASP A 71 2.67 -0.34 -14.20
CA ASP A 71 1.49 -1.19 -14.35
C ASP A 71 0.66 -1.30 -13.06
N ASP A 72 -0.60 -1.73 -13.22
CA ASP A 72 -1.54 -1.91 -12.11
C ASP A 72 -1.10 -3.00 -11.13
N LYS A 73 -0.37 -4.02 -11.57
CA LYS A 73 0.16 -5.08 -10.68
C LYS A 73 1.18 -4.50 -9.69
N SER A 74 2.00 -3.55 -10.13
CA SER A 74 2.97 -2.84 -9.31
C SER A 74 2.25 -1.86 -8.37
N ARG A 75 1.29 -1.08 -8.89
CA ARG A 75 0.47 -0.15 -8.09
C ARG A 75 -0.29 -0.89 -6.97
N ALA A 76 -0.99 -1.97 -7.32
CA ALA A 76 -1.75 -2.80 -6.38
C ALA A 76 -0.89 -3.36 -5.25
N LYS A 77 0.37 -3.73 -5.54
CA LYS A 77 1.30 -4.19 -4.51
C LYS A 77 1.81 -3.05 -3.63
N ASN A 78 1.80 -1.80 -4.10
CA ASN A 78 2.41 -0.64 -3.45
C ASN A 78 1.44 0.31 -2.75
N PHE A 79 0.22 -0.13 -2.44
CA PHE A 79 -0.69 0.64 -1.57
C PHE A 79 -0.11 0.72 -0.15
N LYS A 80 0.27 1.95 0.24
CA LYS A 80 0.81 2.27 1.57
C LYS A 80 -0.28 2.85 2.45
N VAL A 81 -0.47 2.24 3.62
CA VAL A 81 -1.42 2.66 4.65
C VAL A 81 -0.61 3.28 5.80
N PRO A 82 -0.79 4.57 6.10
CA PRO A 82 -0.05 5.23 7.16
C PRO A 82 -0.60 4.86 8.54
N PHE A 83 0.25 4.90 9.56
CA PHE A 83 -0.14 4.84 10.95
C PHE A 83 -0.13 6.25 11.54
N ASP A 84 -1.28 6.68 12.06
CA ASP A 84 -1.38 7.90 12.86
C ASP A 84 -1.15 7.55 14.34
N GLU A 85 0.02 7.89 14.85
CA GLU A 85 0.38 7.64 16.25
C GLU A 85 -0.43 8.48 17.25
N LYS A 86 -1.07 9.56 16.80
CA LYS A 86 -1.95 10.40 17.63
C LYS A 86 -3.32 9.76 17.83
N ASN A 87 -3.75 8.91 16.90
CA ASN A 87 -4.99 8.18 17.01
C ASN A 87 -4.79 6.90 17.86
N ILE A 88 -5.48 6.81 19.00
CA ILE A 88 -5.34 5.71 19.96
C ILE A 88 -5.63 4.34 19.32
N GLU A 89 -6.63 4.25 18.43
CA GLU A 89 -7.01 2.98 17.81
C GLU A 89 -6.02 2.58 16.71
N CYS A 90 -5.52 3.53 15.92
CA CYS A 90 -4.42 3.30 14.99
C CYS A 90 -3.15 2.87 15.71
N LYS A 91 -2.83 3.48 16.85
CA LYS A 91 -1.69 3.11 17.68
C LYS A 91 -1.80 1.69 18.23
N LYS A 92 -2.95 1.30 18.79
CA LYS A 92 -3.21 -0.09 19.22
C LYS A 92 -3.04 -1.09 18.08
N PHE A 93 -3.51 -0.74 16.88
CA PHE A 93 -3.31 -1.57 15.70
C PHE A 93 -1.83 -1.67 15.31
N MET A 94 -1.11 -0.56 15.30
CA MET A 94 0.33 -0.53 15.07
C MET A 94 1.08 -1.39 16.10
N ASP A 95 0.74 -1.29 17.38
CA ASP A 95 1.34 -2.11 18.46
C ASP A 95 1.07 -3.60 18.26
N THR A 96 -0.13 -3.96 17.82
CA THR A 96 -0.50 -5.34 17.48
C THR A 96 0.37 -5.88 16.35
N ILE A 97 0.55 -5.11 15.27
CA ILE A 97 1.41 -5.50 14.15
C ILE A 97 2.90 -5.50 14.56
N ASN A 98 3.34 -4.57 15.40
CA ASN A 98 4.69 -4.57 15.96
C ASN A 98 4.97 -5.83 16.79
N ASN A 99 3.99 -6.33 17.55
CA ASN A 99 4.14 -7.59 18.28
C ASN A 99 4.26 -8.79 17.33
N LEU A 100 3.60 -8.75 16.18
CA LEU A 100 3.76 -9.73 15.12
C LEU A 100 5.15 -9.65 14.46
N ASP A 101 5.65 -8.43 14.20
CA ASP A 101 7.01 -8.19 13.73
C ASP A 101 8.06 -8.73 14.72
N LYS A 102 7.87 -8.48 16.02
CA LYS A 102 8.75 -9.01 17.09
C LYS A 102 8.79 -10.53 17.08
N LEU A 103 7.63 -11.21 16.98
CA LEU A 103 7.55 -12.67 16.92
C LEU A 103 8.41 -13.20 15.75
N MET A 104 8.19 -12.66 14.55
CA MET A 104 8.85 -13.13 13.33
C MET A 104 10.36 -12.83 13.30
N ASN A 105 10.82 -11.79 14.00
CA ASN A 105 12.23 -11.44 14.06
C ASN A 105 13.03 -12.23 15.14
N THR A 106 12.39 -13.12 15.89
CA THR A 106 13.11 -13.93 16.90
C THR A 106 13.95 -15.05 16.28
N ASP A 107 15.06 -15.41 16.91
CA ASP A 107 15.85 -16.60 16.54
C ASP A 107 15.01 -17.89 16.64
N LYS A 108 14.15 -17.96 17.66
CA LYS A 108 13.24 -19.10 17.86
C LYS A 108 12.34 -19.30 16.65
N PHE A 109 11.66 -18.24 16.19
CA PHE A 109 10.80 -18.33 15.01
C PHE A 109 11.59 -18.76 13.77
N ARG A 110 12.78 -18.21 13.55
CA ARG A 110 13.63 -18.58 12.41
C ARG A 110 14.05 -20.06 12.45
N ASN A 111 14.38 -20.57 13.63
CA ASN A 111 14.74 -21.98 13.81
C ASN A 111 13.55 -22.90 13.57
N ASP A 112 12.39 -22.58 14.15
CA ASP A 112 11.18 -23.42 14.09
C ASP A 112 10.54 -23.44 12.69
N VAL A 113 10.52 -22.29 11.99
CA VAL A 113 9.79 -22.14 10.71
C VAL A 113 10.70 -22.27 9.50
N MET A 114 11.98 -21.90 9.61
CA MET A 114 12.92 -21.88 8.48
C MET A 114 14.11 -22.82 8.67
N ASN A 115 13.96 -23.84 9.53
CA ASN A 115 14.96 -24.89 9.79
C ASN A 115 16.36 -24.34 10.10
N GLY A 116 16.42 -23.24 10.85
CA GLY A 116 17.70 -22.63 11.29
C GLY A 116 18.53 -22.01 10.17
N ALA A 117 17.88 -21.61 9.06
CA ALA A 117 18.55 -20.95 7.95
C ALA A 117 19.34 -19.70 8.42
N LYS A 118 20.63 -19.68 8.08
CA LYS A 118 21.56 -18.59 8.42
C LYS A 118 21.50 -17.48 7.37
N ASN A 119 22.00 -16.30 7.72
CA ASN A 119 22.09 -15.12 6.85
C ASN A 119 20.73 -14.64 6.33
N LEU A 120 19.71 -14.73 7.18
CA LEU A 120 18.38 -14.20 6.91
C LEU A 120 18.22 -12.80 7.51
N GLU A 121 17.54 -11.94 6.78
CA GLU A 121 17.18 -10.58 7.19
C GLU A 121 15.66 -10.41 7.17
N TYR A 122 15.10 -10.03 8.31
CA TYR A 122 13.67 -9.82 8.43
C TYR A 122 13.27 -8.50 7.76
N GLN A 123 12.21 -8.53 6.96
CA GLN A 123 11.54 -7.33 6.45
C GLN A 123 10.30 -7.04 7.29
N PRO A 124 10.32 -5.98 8.13
CA PRO A 124 9.19 -5.60 8.95
C PRO A 124 7.93 -5.28 8.14
N ILE A 125 6.77 -5.60 8.73
CA ILE A 125 5.46 -5.22 8.22
C ILE A 125 5.30 -3.71 8.35
N ILE A 126 5.66 -3.16 9.51
CA ILE A 126 5.71 -1.71 9.74
C ILE A 126 7.02 -1.16 9.20
N ARG A 127 6.89 -0.31 8.19
CA ARG A 127 8.02 0.37 7.55
C ARG A 127 8.18 1.75 8.12
N ILE A 128 9.29 1.96 8.82
CA ILE A 128 9.70 3.27 9.31
C ILE A 128 10.48 3.94 8.18
N PRO A 129 10.09 5.13 7.72
CA PRO A 129 10.86 5.87 6.73
C PRO A 129 12.21 6.29 7.32
N LEU A 130 13.25 6.24 6.49
CA LEU A 130 14.56 6.79 6.85
C LEU A 130 14.43 8.31 6.96
N VAL A 131 14.86 8.86 8.09
CA VAL A 131 15.06 10.30 8.26
C VAL A 131 16.50 10.55 7.86
N ASP A 132 16.70 11.37 6.84
CA ASP A 132 18.04 11.83 6.44
C ASP A 132 18.41 12.96 7.40
N GLU A 133 19.41 12.76 8.25
CA GLU A 133 19.82 13.74 9.26
C GLU A 133 20.40 15.02 8.62
N ASP A 134 20.78 14.96 7.34
CA ASP A 134 21.37 16.08 6.59
C ASP A 134 20.32 16.93 5.82
N ASP A 135 19.03 16.55 5.84
CA ASP A 135 17.97 17.26 5.11
C ASP A 135 16.71 17.49 5.96
N ASP A 136 16.83 18.41 6.92
CA ASP A 136 15.75 18.91 7.79
C ASP A 136 14.56 19.55 7.02
N SER A 137 14.69 19.77 5.71
CA SER A 137 13.66 20.42 4.90
C SER A 137 12.51 19.48 4.50
N LYS A 138 12.73 18.16 4.57
CA LYS A 138 11.72 17.18 4.14
C LYS A 138 10.77 16.81 5.28
N PRO A 139 9.44 16.88 5.07
CA PRO A 139 8.49 16.48 6.08
C PRO A 139 8.67 14.99 6.41
N VAL A 140 8.87 14.70 7.70
CA VAL A 140 9.00 13.33 8.21
C VAL A 140 7.76 12.54 7.83
N ARG A 141 7.96 11.49 7.04
CA ARG A 141 6.87 10.60 6.64
C ARG A 141 6.43 9.75 7.84
N PRO A 142 5.14 9.42 7.98
CA PRO A 142 4.70 8.54 9.05
C PRO A 142 5.15 7.10 8.78
N PRO A 143 5.27 6.26 9.84
CA PRO A 143 5.34 4.81 9.67
C PRO A 143 4.16 4.30 8.84
N CYS A 144 4.38 3.30 8.01
CA CYS A 144 3.33 2.75 7.15
C CYS A 144 3.41 1.24 7.03
N MET A 145 2.30 0.60 6.68
CA MET A 145 2.28 -0.79 6.21
C MET A 145 1.95 -0.83 4.71
N LYS A 146 2.57 -1.77 4.00
CA LYS A 146 2.26 -2.05 2.60
C LYS A 146 1.21 -3.16 2.52
N VAL A 147 0.04 -2.85 1.97
CA VAL A 147 -1.04 -3.83 1.75
C VAL A 147 -1.30 -3.96 0.26
N TYR A 148 -1.66 -5.16 -0.19
CA TYR A 148 -1.83 -5.44 -1.61
C TYR A 148 -3.31 -5.41 -1.97
N ILE A 149 -3.69 -4.65 -2.98
CA ILE A 149 -5.03 -4.75 -3.56
C ILE A 149 -5.10 -6.05 -4.36
N SER A 150 -6.18 -6.81 -4.22
CA SER A 150 -6.31 -8.07 -4.94
C SER A 150 -6.76 -7.77 -6.37
N LEU A 151 -5.97 -8.19 -7.34
CA LEU A 151 -6.30 -8.15 -8.76
C LEU A 151 -6.49 -9.58 -9.28
N ASP A 152 -7.40 -9.74 -10.23
CA ASP A 152 -7.49 -10.95 -11.03
C ASP A 152 -6.21 -11.12 -11.86
N TYR A 153 -5.66 -12.33 -11.90
CA TYR A 153 -4.37 -12.57 -12.53
C TYR A 153 -4.40 -12.39 -14.06
N ASN A 154 -5.54 -12.72 -14.69
CA ASN A 154 -5.70 -12.73 -16.14
C ASN A 154 -6.25 -11.40 -16.65
N THR A 155 -7.18 -10.79 -15.90
CA THR A 155 -7.90 -9.60 -16.37
C THR A 155 -7.48 -8.31 -15.68
N ASP A 156 -6.60 -8.37 -14.67
CA ASP A 156 -6.18 -7.24 -13.82
C ASP A 156 -7.34 -6.47 -13.16
N LYS A 157 -8.51 -7.11 -13.07
CA LYS A 157 -9.71 -6.54 -12.45
C LYS A 157 -9.58 -6.55 -10.94
N VAL A 158 -10.02 -5.48 -10.29
CA VAL A 158 -10.04 -5.38 -8.84
C VAL A 158 -11.01 -6.41 -8.25
N GLN A 159 -10.48 -7.28 -7.39
CA GLN A 159 -11.26 -8.27 -6.62
C GLN A 159 -11.61 -7.77 -5.21
N THR A 160 -10.92 -6.73 -4.74
CA THR A 160 -11.20 -6.11 -3.44
C THR A 160 -12.59 -5.45 -3.48
N GLN A 161 -13.47 -5.82 -2.54
CA GLN A 161 -14.83 -5.27 -2.48
C GLN A 161 -14.82 -3.90 -1.81
N LEU A 162 -15.46 -2.91 -2.43
CA LEU A 162 -15.61 -1.56 -1.90
C LEU A 162 -17.02 -1.35 -1.32
N PHE A 163 -17.07 -0.86 -0.08
CA PHE A 163 -18.30 -0.44 0.59
C PHE A 163 -18.22 1.03 0.91
N ILE A 164 -19.23 1.80 0.52
CA ILE A 164 -19.36 3.21 0.92
C ILE A 164 -20.31 3.27 2.10
N LYS A 165 -19.86 3.86 3.21
CA LYS A 165 -20.67 4.05 4.40
C LYS A 165 -21.36 5.40 4.31
N ASN A 166 -22.69 5.41 4.19
CA ASN A 166 -23.48 6.63 4.17
C ASN A 166 -23.61 7.27 5.57
N ASP A 167 -24.16 8.49 5.65
CA ASP A 167 -24.33 9.24 6.90
C ASP A 167 -25.21 8.51 7.92
N LYS A 168 -26.10 7.63 7.45
CA LYS A 168 -26.96 6.78 8.29
C LYS A 168 -26.22 5.54 8.82
N GLY A 169 -24.93 5.39 8.50
CA GLY A 169 -24.09 4.27 8.90
C GLY A 169 -24.32 2.97 8.14
N GLN A 170 -25.15 2.98 7.09
CA GLN A 170 -25.40 1.84 6.23
C GLN A 170 -24.29 1.71 5.18
N ARG A 171 -24.00 0.48 4.75
CA ARG A 171 -22.93 0.17 3.79
C ARG A 171 -23.53 -0.21 2.45
N GLU A 172 -23.12 0.47 1.41
CA GLU A 172 -23.53 0.19 0.04
C GLU A 172 -22.35 -0.41 -0.74
N LEU A 173 -22.55 -1.60 -1.31
CA LEU A 173 -21.54 -2.26 -2.13
C LEU A 173 -21.40 -1.50 -3.45
N THR A 174 -20.22 -0.95 -3.68
CA THR A 174 -19.87 -0.23 -4.91
C THR A 174 -18.98 -1.11 -5.77
N LYS A 175 -19.39 -1.35 -7.02
CA LYS A 175 -18.59 -2.12 -7.97
C LYS A 175 -17.46 -1.24 -8.49
N VAL A 176 -16.24 -1.75 -8.40
CA VAL A 176 -15.02 -1.15 -8.96
C VAL A 176 -14.30 -2.22 -9.76
N ASP A 177 -14.06 -1.96 -11.04
CA ASP A 177 -13.39 -2.91 -11.93
C ASP A 177 -11.89 -2.61 -12.08
N THR A 178 -11.49 -1.34 -11.96
CA THR A 178 -10.11 -0.88 -12.15
C THR A 178 -9.51 -0.29 -10.88
N LEU A 179 -8.17 -0.24 -10.80
CA LEU A 179 -7.49 0.44 -9.70
C LEU A 179 -7.78 1.94 -9.67
N ASP A 180 -7.96 2.58 -10.82
CA ASP A 180 -8.30 3.99 -10.90
C ASP A 180 -9.69 4.27 -10.34
N ASP A 181 -10.65 3.38 -10.58
CA ASP A 181 -11.98 3.48 -9.98
C ASP A 181 -11.92 3.32 -8.47
N LEU A 182 -11.13 2.37 -7.96
CA LEU A 182 -10.94 2.22 -6.52
C LEU A 182 -10.24 3.46 -5.91
N ALA A 183 -9.23 4.00 -6.59
CA ALA A 183 -8.49 5.19 -6.17
C ALA A 183 -9.37 6.44 -6.13
N LYS A 184 -10.46 6.49 -6.90
CA LYS A 184 -11.45 7.58 -6.79
C LYS A 184 -12.16 7.60 -5.44
N PHE A 185 -12.24 6.50 -4.71
CA PHE A 185 -12.86 6.44 -3.38
C PHE A 185 -11.81 6.42 -2.27
N VAL A 186 -10.74 5.64 -2.44
CA VAL A 186 -9.63 5.52 -1.48
C VAL A 186 -8.58 6.59 -1.77
N ARG A 187 -8.98 7.86 -1.61
CA ARG A 187 -8.14 9.03 -1.87
C ARG A 187 -7.30 9.42 -0.66
N TYR A 188 -6.31 10.26 -0.90
CA TYR A 188 -5.68 11.04 0.15
C TYR A 188 -6.73 11.74 1.04
N LYS A 189 -6.53 11.72 2.36
CA LYS A 189 -7.45 12.19 3.42
C LYS A 189 -8.78 11.44 3.55
N SER A 190 -8.98 10.32 2.85
CA SER A 190 -10.15 9.46 3.11
C SER A 190 -10.00 8.68 4.42
N ASN A 191 -11.12 8.43 5.10
CA ASN A 191 -11.19 7.51 6.24
C ASN A 191 -11.61 6.13 5.73
N VAL A 192 -10.75 5.14 5.94
CA VAL A 192 -10.98 3.78 5.47
C VAL A 192 -10.83 2.77 6.59
N ARG A 193 -11.67 1.74 6.54
CA ARG A 193 -11.56 0.54 7.35
C ARG A 193 -11.40 -0.65 6.41
N MET A 194 -10.45 -1.51 6.70
CA MET A 194 -10.09 -2.62 5.81
C MET A 194 -10.29 -3.97 6.50
N ILE A 195 -10.65 -4.95 5.70
CA ILE A 195 -10.48 -6.37 6.02
C ILE A 195 -9.24 -6.84 5.27
N ILE A 196 -8.14 -7.07 6.00
CA ILE A 196 -6.87 -7.52 5.44
C ILE A 196 -6.63 -8.99 5.75
N MET A 197 -6.05 -9.73 4.82
CA MET A 197 -5.67 -11.13 4.98
C MET A 197 -4.16 -11.25 4.90
N ALA A 198 -3.53 -11.96 5.84
CA ALA A 198 -2.13 -12.37 5.69
C ALA A 198 -2.03 -13.33 4.49
N ASN A 199 -1.44 -12.85 3.40
CA ASN A 199 -1.53 -13.49 2.09
C ASN A 199 -0.40 -14.51 1.88
N LYS A 200 0.85 -14.12 2.16
CA LYS A 200 2.00 -15.03 2.07
C LYS A 200 3.07 -14.62 3.06
N PHE A 201 3.72 -15.60 3.65
CA PHE A 201 5.04 -15.50 4.23
C PHE A 201 6.03 -15.95 3.16
N TYR A 202 7.07 -15.17 2.90
CA TYR A 202 8.03 -15.45 1.83
C TYR A 202 9.45 -15.43 2.36
N VAL A 203 10.30 -16.24 1.73
CA VAL A 203 11.75 -16.27 1.94
C VAL A 203 12.41 -16.19 0.58
N MET A 204 13.26 -15.19 0.36
CA MET A 204 14.03 -15.04 -0.87
C MET A 204 15.11 -16.11 -0.95
N LYS A 205 15.27 -16.74 -2.12
CA LYS A 205 16.30 -17.76 -2.33
C LYS A 205 17.68 -17.16 -2.54
N ASN A 206 17.72 -15.99 -3.19
CA ASN A 206 18.94 -15.27 -3.50
C ASN A 206 19.19 -14.19 -2.44
N PRO A 207 20.46 -13.99 -2.03
CA PRO A 207 20.82 -12.89 -1.14
C PRO A 207 20.68 -11.56 -1.87
N ASP A 208 20.37 -10.51 -1.09
CA ASP A 208 20.40 -9.14 -1.56
C ASP A 208 21.82 -8.73 -1.98
N PRO A 209 22.01 -8.01 -3.10
CA PRO A 209 23.33 -7.58 -3.56
C PRO A 209 24.07 -6.70 -2.55
N LYS A 210 23.36 -5.87 -1.79
CA LYS A 210 23.91 -4.92 -0.81
C LYS A 210 24.12 -5.60 0.54
N THR A 211 23.10 -6.24 1.09
CA THR A 211 23.18 -6.79 2.46
C THR A 211 23.82 -8.18 2.51
N LYS A 212 23.96 -8.85 1.37
CA LYS A 212 24.42 -10.25 1.23
C LYS A 212 23.59 -11.27 2.04
N LYS A 213 22.44 -10.85 2.55
CA LYS A 213 21.50 -11.67 3.32
C LYS A 213 20.27 -11.98 2.48
N LYS A 214 19.65 -13.12 2.74
CA LYS A 214 18.36 -13.48 2.15
C LYS A 214 17.25 -12.80 2.94
N SER A 215 16.37 -12.08 2.28
CA SER A 215 15.27 -11.42 2.96
C SER A 215 14.08 -12.35 3.16
N TYR A 216 13.34 -12.16 4.25
CA TYR A 216 12.06 -12.84 4.48
C TYR A 216 11.06 -11.89 5.13
N GLY A 217 9.77 -12.18 4.96
CA GLY A 217 8.73 -11.37 5.58
C GLY A 217 7.33 -11.84 5.25
N MET A 218 6.35 -11.03 5.64
CA MET A 218 4.93 -11.34 5.42
C MET A 218 4.26 -10.22 4.62
N THR A 219 3.29 -10.60 3.79
CA THR A 219 2.50 -9.64 3.00
C THR A 219 1.03 -9.78 3.31
N PHE A 220 0.30 -8.66 3.22
CA PHE A 220 -1.14 -8.61 3.43
C PHE A 220 -1.85 -8.26 2.13
N LYS A 221 -3.03 -8.85 1.91
CA LYS A 221 -3.95 -8.45 0.85
C LYS A 221 -5.21 -7.84 1.44
N VAL A 222 -5.76 -6.83 0.77
CA VAL A 222 -7.03 -6.20 1.15
C VAL A 222 -8.17 -6.97 0.49
N MET A 223 -9.04 -7.55 1.31
CA MET A 223 -10.22 -8.29 0.86
C MET A 223 -11.41 -7.35 0.66
N GLN A 224 -11.61 -6.44 1.61
CA GLN A 224 -12.70 -5.47 1.59
C GLN A 224 -12.21 -4.12 2.13
N ILE A 225 -12.76 -3.03 1.59
CA ILE A 225 -12.54 -1.66 2.04
C ILE A 225 -13.90 -1.03 2.30
N GLU A 226 -14.09 -0.50 3.50
CA GLU A 226 -15.16 0.41 3.86
C GLU A 226 -14.59 1.83 3.84
N VAL A 227 -15.20 2.75 3.09
CA VAL A 227 -14.82 4.16 3.03
C VAL A 227 -15.98 4.98 3.59
N GLU A 228 -15.69 5.94 4.46
CA GLU A 228 -16.71 6.91 4.89
C GLU A 228 -17.10 7.80 3.72
N ALA A 229 -18.41 7.95 3.47
CA ALA A 229 -18.89 8.92 2.50
C ALA A 229 -18.35 10.29 2.90
N GLN A 230 -17.54 10.88 2.03
CA GLN A 230 -17.25 12.28 2.17
C GLN A 230 -18.50 13.02 1.71
N ASN A 231 -18.98 13.94 2.53
CA ASN A 231 -19.85 15.00 2.04
C ASN A 231 -19.03 15.75 1.00
N ASN A 232 -19.15 15.34 -0.26
CA ASN A 232 -18.90 16.23 -1.36
C ASN A 232 -20.00 17.28 -1.26
N SER A 233 -19.80 18.25 -0.37
CA SER A 233 -20.35 19.60 -0.51
C SER A 233 -19.65 20.29 -1.68
N ALA A 234 -19.45 19.57 -2.80
CA ALA A 234 -19.48 20.17 -4.10
C ALA A 234 -20.97 20.28 -4.44
N ALA A 235 -21.66 21.20 -3.75
CA ALA A 235 -22.65 21.99 -4.46
C ALA A 235 -21.92 22.46 -5.72
N GLY A 236 -22.45 22.10 -6.91
CA GLY A 236 -21.74 22.23 -8.18
C GLY A 236 -20.97 23.53 -8.26
N PHE A 237 -19.64 23.44 -8.19
CA PHE A 237 -18.79 24.60 -8.43
C PHE A 237 -18.87 24.85 -9.92
N ASP A 238 -19.78 25.76 -10.29
CA ASP A 238 -19.97 26.16 -11.66
C ASP A 238 -18.71 26.89 -12.12
N MET A 239 -17.90 26.23 -12.96
CA MET A 239 -16.71 26.84 -13.56
C MET A 239 -17.07 27.97 -14.54
N THR A 240 -18.35 28.15 -14.87
CA THR A 240 -18.85 29.26 -15.69
C THR A 240 -19.36 30.44 -14.86
N ALA A 241 -19.48 30.29 -13.54
CA ALA A 241 -19.74 31.39 -12.63
C ALA A 241 -18.42 32.07 -12.23
N ASP A 242 -18.39 33.40 -12.25
CA ASP A 242 -17.27 34.16 -11.68
C ASP A 242 -17.30 34.03 -10.16
N ASN A 243 -16.50 33.10 -9.66
CA ASN A 243 -16.38 32.77 -8.24
C ASN A 243 -15.21 33.50 -7.55
N PHE A 244 -14.55 34.43 -8.26
CA PHE A 244 -13.70 35.41 -7.61
C PHE A 244 -14.64 36.51 -7.10
N GLY A 245 -15.14 36.34 -5.87
CA GLY A 245 -15.85 37.42 -5.20
C GLY A 245 -15.04 38.70 -5.34
N SER A 246 -15.70 39.80 -5.72
CA SER A 246 -15.10 41.13 -5.70
C SER A 246 -14.55 41.36 -4.31
N ASP A 247 -13.23 41.30 -4.19
CA ASP A 247 -12.51 41.66 -2.97
C ASP A 247 -12.55 43.18 -2.90
N ASP A 248 -13.67 43.71 -2.39
CA ASP A 248 -13.80 45.07 -1.91
C ASP A 248 -14.77 45.06 -0.73
N GLU A 249 -14.18 45.05 0.47
CA GLU A 249 -14.80 45.63 1.64
C GLU A 249 -15.08 47.12 1.34
N ASP A 250 -16.27 47.54 1.76
CA ASP A 250 -16.71 48.91 1.97
C ASP A 250 -17.18 49.74 0.76
N ASN A 251 -18.47 49.56 0.47
CA ASN A 251 -19.32 50.61 -0.06
C ASN A 251 -19.59 51.67 1.04
N VAL A 252 -18.74 52.69 1.11
CA VAL A 252 -19.16 54.06 1.44
C VAL A 252 -18.71 54.95 0.27
N ASN A 253 -19.67 55.36 -0.55
CA ASN A 253 -19.53 56.30 -1.66
C ASN A 253 -18.60 57.49 -1.35
N ASP A 254 -17.64 57.78 -2.23
CA ASP A 254 -17.72 58.91 -3.18
C ASP A 254 -16.38 59.07 -3.96
N ASP A 255 -16.50 59.06 -5.29
CA ASP A 255 -15.90 60.00 -6.23
C ASP A 255 -14.36 60.13 -6.46
N VAL A 256 -14.01 59.74 -7.69
CA VAL A 256 -13.05 60.31 -8.68
C VAL A 256 -11.52 60.07 -8.60
N ASP A 257 -11.04 59.49 -9.71
CA ASP A 257 -9.82 59.76 -10.48
C ASP A 257 -8.40 59.36 -9.99
N ASP A 258 -7.91 58.30 -10.66
CA ASP A 258 -6.76 58.34 -11.59
C ASP A 258 -5.36 57.82 -11.16
N TYR A 259 -4.77 57.08 -12.10
CA TYR A 259 -3.37 56.74 -12.35
C TYR A 259 -2.59 55.65 -11.54
N LYS A 260 -2.25 54.60 -12.32
CA LYS A 260 -0.89 54.14 -12.73
C LYS A 260 -0.39 52.75 -12.29
N HIS A 261 -0.32 51.88 -13.30
CA HIS A 261 0.56 50.72 -13.51
C HIS A 261 2.00 50.78 -12.93
N LYS A 262 2.47 49.63 -12.42
CA LYS A 262 3.66 48.85 -12.90
C LYS A 262 3.81 47.56 -12.05
N LYS A 263 3.64 46.37 -12.64
CA LYS A 263 4.67 45.51 -13.27
C LYS A 263 5.61 44.84 -12.25
N VAL A 264 5.46 43.52 -12.02
CA VAL A 264 6.53 42.51 -12.11
C VAL A 264 5.91 41.14 -12.40
N MET A 265 6.20 40.60 -13.59
CA MET A 265 6.20 39.17 -13.89
C MET A 265 7.66 38.77 -14.15
N GLU A 266 7.92 37.46 -14.04
CA GLU A 266 9.17 36.72 -14.29
C GLU A 266 10.12 36.55 -13.10
N GLU A 267 10.10 35.35 -12.51
CA GLU A 267 11.20 34.38 -12.69
C GLU A 267 10.70 32.96 -12.33
N ILE A 268 10.41 32.16 -13.36
CA ILE A 268 10.35 30.70 -13.25
C ILE A 268 11.68 30.19 -13.82
N LYS A 269 12.54 29.68 -12.94
CA LYS A 269 13.71 28.87 -13.32
C LYS A 269 13.61 27.50 -12.67
N THR A 270 13.41 26.51 -13.54
CA THR A 270 14.09 25.21 -13.57
C THR A 270 14.47 24.59 -12.22
N ILE A 271 13.70 23.56 -11.81
CA ILE A 271 14.18 22.56 -10.86
C ILE A 271 14.61 21.35 -11.66
N ASP A 272 15.92 21.15 -11.75
CA ASP A 272 16.55 19.88 -12.08
C ASP A 272 16.29 18.90 -10.92
N LEU A 273 15.70 17.75 -11.22
CA LEU A 273 15.65 16.60 -10.32
C LEU A 273 16.47 15.48 -10.94
N ASP A 274 17.71 15.36 -10.47
CA ASP A 274 18.60 14.24 -10.75
C ASP A 274 18.27 13.04 -9.85
N GLU A 275 18.55 11.87 -10.41
CA GLU A 275 17.98 10.56 -10.15
C GLU A 275 18.69 9.83 -9.00
N GLY A 276 17.89 9.29 -8.08
CA GLY A 276 18.29 8.25 -7.13
C GLY A 276 17.43 7.01 -7.32
N VAL A 277 17.65 6.27 -8.42
CA VAL A 277 16.94 5.02 -8.72
C VAL A 277 17.70 3.84 -8.13
N GLU A 278 17.09 3.15 -7.18
CA GLU A 278 17.47 1.77 -6.87
C GLU A 278 16.72 0.83 -7.82
N ASP A 279 17.46 0.30 -8.79
CA ASP A 279 17.04 -0.72 -9.75
C ASP A 279 16.69 -2.04 -9.05
N ASP A 280 15.42 -2.44 -9.12
CA ASP A 280 15.01 -3.85 -9.03
C ASP A 280 14.94 -4.41 -10.46
N ASP A 281 16.12 -4.82 -10.94
CA ASP A 281 16.35 -5.36 -12.27
C ASP A 281 15.74 -6.78 -12.38
N ILE A 282 14.61 -6.90 -13.09
CA ILE A 282 13.98 -8.17 -13.47
C ILE A 282 14.68 -8.67 -14.75
N PRO A 283 15.40 -9.81 -14.75
CA PRO A 283 16.00 -10.32 -15.97
C PRO A 283 14.91 -10.84 -16.91
N LYS A 284 14.78 -10.21 -18.08
CA LYS A 284 14.01 -10.75 -19.21
C LYS A 284 14.71 -12.01 -19.77
N PRO A 285 13.95 -13.04 -20.19
CA PRO A 285 14.53 -14.25 -20.76
C PRO A 285 15.15 -13.96 -22.13
N LYS A 286 16.42 -14.36 -22.32
CA LYS A 286 17.12 -14.36 -23.61
C LYS A 286 16.43 -15.33 -24.57
N THR A 287 15.77 -14.81 -25.60
CA THR A 287 15.37 -15.56 -26.80
C THR A 287 16.63 -16.01 -27.53
N LYS A 288 16.92 -17.32 -27.49
CA LYS A 288 17.93 -17.92 -28.37
C LYS A 288 17.37 -17.97 -29.79
N SER A 289 17.92 -17.16 -30.68
CA SER A 289 17.80 -17.35 -32.13
C SER A 289 18.45 -18.69 -32.51
N LYS A 290 17.65 -19.60 -33.09
CA LYS A 290 18.14 -20.83 -33.73
C LYS A 290 18.96 -20.43 -34.96
N LYS A 291 20.27 -20.65 -34.90
CA LYS A 291 21.14 -20.69 -36.09
C LYS A 291 20.85 -22.00 -36.83
N GLY A 292 20.28 -21.91 -38.03
CA GLY A 292 20.07 -23.06 -38.91
C GLY A 292 21.40 -23.68 -39.32
N LYS A 293 21.56 -24.98 -39.04
CA LYS A 293 22.47 -25.86 -39.77
C LYS A 293 21.62 -26.60 -40.81
N SER A 294 21.78 -26.26 -42.07
CA SER A 294 21.39 -27.12 -43.18
C SER A 294 22.45 -28.22 -43.32
N ALA A 295 22.01 -29.46 -43.36
CA ALA A 295 22.78 -30.61 -43.78
C ALA A 295 21.98 -31.33 -44.87
N GLY A 296 22.57 -31.41 -46.07
CA GLY A 296 22.60 -32.58 -46.95
C GLY A 296 21.33 -33.13 -47.60
N THR A 297 21.22 -32.91 -48.90
CA THR A 297 20.75 -33.80 -49.99
C THR A 297 21.12 -33.04 -51.27
N ASP A 298 21.96 -33.50 -52.21
CA ASP A 298 22.47 -34.83 -52.59
C ASP A 298 24.01 -34.88 -52.66
#